data_AF-A0A412II51-F1
#
_entry.id   AF-A0A412II51-F1
#
_cell.length_a   1.000
_cell.length_b   1.000
_cell.length_c   1.000
_cell.angle_alpha   90.00
_cell.angle_beta   90.00
_cell.angle_gamma   90.00
#
_symmetry.space_group_name_H-M   'P 1'
#
loop_
_entity.id
_entity.type
_entity.pdbx_description
1 polymer ?
#
loop_
_entity_poly.entity_id
_entity_poly.type
_entity_poly.pdbx_seq_one_letter_code
_entity_poly.pdbx_strand_id
1 'polypeptide(L)'
;MNPSACNRQGWKTYIIQDKDMLEKVLKNQNGNRGFGQEFDKLLLVVGDLRCFNRDREVFQVYIDGGMYAMRVLDSLYYEKIASVPLSASLTKEQEENVRRLLKIDPAEVLIMFIGIGNYPDECQTTKSERKPADYTIV
;
A
#
# COMPACT_ATOMS: atom_id res chain seq x y z
N MET A 1 -3.15 -16.17 -1.69
CA MET A 1 -1.94 -16.76 -1.07
C MET A 1 -0.73 -15.96 -1.51
N ASN A 2 0.15 -15.56 -0.59
CA ASN A 2 1.38 -14.80 -0.85
C ASN A 2 2.55 -15.48 -0.13
N PRO A 3 3.74 -15.66 -0.74
CA PRO A 3 4.89 -16.18 -0.02
C PRO A 3 5.43 -15.15 0.98
N SER A 4 6.13 -15.63 2.01
CA SER A 4 6.88 -14.80 2.97
C SER A 4 8.13 -15.53 3.41
N ALA A 5 9.12 -14.78 3.91
CA ALA A 5 10.30 -15.35 4.55
C ALA A 5 9.88 -16.30 5.68
N CYS A 6 10.30 -17.57 5.56
CA CYS A 6 9.95 -18.65 6.49
C CYS A 6 8.43 -18.77 6.80
N ASN A 7 7.56 -18.39 5.86
CA ASN A 7 6.10 -18.42 6.02
C ASN A 7 5.55 -17.56 7.19
N ARG A 8 6.27 -16.52 7.60
CA ARG A 8 5.93 -15.71 8.79
C ARG A 8 4.75 -14.75 8.59
N GLN A 9 4.43 -14.40 7.34
CA GLN A 9 3.25 -13.60 7.00
C GLN A 9 3.15 -12.29 7.80
N GLY A 10 4.27 -11.58 7.92
CA GLY A 10 4.40 -10.38 8.75
C GLY A 10 3.73 -9.13 8.16
N TRP A 11 2.70 -9.25 7.34
CA TRP A 11 1.95 -8.12 6.77
C TRP A 11 0.58 -7.95 7.42
N LYS A 12 0.06 -6.74 7.34
CA LYS A 12 -1.28 -6.40 7.80
C LYS A 12 -1.86 -5.27 6.94
N THR A 13 -3.18 -5.19 6.87
CA THR A 13 -3.88 -4.12 6.17
C THR A 13 -4.78 -3.36 7.13
N TYR A 14 -4.57 -2.06 7.23
CA TYR A 14 -5.51 -1.13 7.83
C TYR A 14 -6.55 -0.73 6.78
N ILE A 15 -7.84 -0.85 7.11
CA ILE A 15 -8.95 -0.43 6.24
C ILE A 15 -9.55 0.85 6.82
N ILE A 16 -9.36 1.95 6.12
CA ILE A 16 -9.83 3.27 6.53
C ILE A 16 -11.12 3.55 5.76
N GLN A 17 -12.25 3.42 6.45
CA GLN A 17 -13.60 3.59 5.88
C GLN A 17 -14.31 4.85 6.38
N ASP A 18 -13.92 5.37 7.54
CA ASP A 18 -14.44 6.63 8.08
C ASP A 18 -13.94 7.79 7.20
N LYS A 19 -14.86 8.59 6.66
CA LYS A 19 -14.53 9.64 5.69
C LYS A 19 -13.67 10.74 6.28
N ASP A 20 -13.92 11.13 7.53
CA ASP A 20 -13.13 12.15 8.22
C ASP A 20 -11.70 11.67 8.47
N MET A 21 -11.54 10.41 8.87
CA MET A 21 -10.22 9.78 9.04
C MET A 21 -9.49 9.64 7.71
N LEU A 22 -10.18 9.20 6.66
CA LEU A 22 -9.63 9.09 5.31
C LEU A 22 -9.08 10.43 4.83
N GLU A 23 -9.85 11.52 4.95
CA GLU A 23 -9.42 12.85 4.56
C GLU A 23 -8.18 13.31 5.35
N LYS A 24 -8.15 13.08 6.67
CA LYS A 24 -6.99 13.41 7.52
C LYS A 24 -5.73 12.64 7.12
N VAL A 25 -5.87 11.36 6.77
CA VAL A 25 -4.74 10.54 6.30
C VAL A 25 -4.27 11.02 4.93
N LEU A 26 -5.17 11.29 3.99
CA LEU A 26 -4.82 11.73 2.63
C LEU A 26 -4.10 13.09 2.60
N LYS A 27 -4.33 13.97 3.57
CA LYS A 27 -3.57 15.23 3.72
C LYS A 27 -2.06 15.01 3.91
N ASN A 28 -1.65 13.81 4.33
CA ASN A 28 -0.25 13.44 4.51
C ASN A 28 0.31 12.65 3.33
N GLN A 29 -0.51 12.26 2.35
CA GLN A 29 -0.09 11.43 1.21
C GLN A 29 0.10 12.33 -0.03
N ASN A 30 1.24 12.23 -0.71
CA ASN A 30 1.61 13.21 -1.75
C ASN A 30 1.03 12.90 -3.15
N GLY A 31 0.65 11.65 -3.40
CA GLY A 31 0.26 11.14 -4.72
C GLY A 31 -1.25 11.11 -5.01
N ASN A 32 -2.11 11.56 -4.10
CA ASN A 32 -3.57 11.49 -4.27
C ASN A 32 -4.19 12.79 -4.83
N ARG A 33 -3.39 13.84 -5.04
CA ARG A 33 -3.90 15.15 -5.43
C ARG A 33 -4.70 15.06 -6.74
N GLY A 34 -5.93 15.55 -6.71
CA GLY A 34 -6.84 15.63 -7.86
C GLY A 34 -7.94 14.58 -7.85
N PHE A 35 -7.77 13.46 -7.14
CA PHE A 35 -8.72 12.34 -7.15
C PHE A 35 -8.91 11.66 -5.79
N GLY A 36 -8.10 11.97 -4.77
CA GLY A 36 -8.16 11.31 -3.46
C GLY A 36 -9.51 11.46 -2.74
N GLN A 37 -10.23 12.56 -2.98
CA GLN A 37 -11.57 12.80 -2.46
C GLN A 37 -12.63 11.82 -3.00
N GLU A 38 -12.35 11.15 -4.13
CA GLU A 38 -13.26 10.20 -4.77
C GLU A 38 -13.15 8.79 -4.19
N PHE A 39 -12.15 8.54 -3.33
CA PHE A 39 -11.97 7.22 -2.73
C PHE A 39 -13.16 6.85 -1.83
N ASP A 40 -13.66 5.63 -2.02
CA ASP A 40 -14.62 5.06 -1.09
C ASP A 40 -13.92 4.69 0.22
N LYS A 41 -12.80 3.96 0.12
CA LYS A 41 -11.97 3.57 1.25
C LYS A 41 -10.49 3.71 0.90
N LEU A 42 -9.65 3.77 1.92
CA LEU A 42 -8.20 3.75 1.78
C LEU A 42 -7.64 2.55 2.54
N LEU A 43 -6.88 1.70 1.85
CA LEU A 43 -6.13 0.63 2.48
C LEU A 43 -4.71 1.13 2.77
N LEU A 44 -4.16 0.79 3.93
CA LEU A 44 -2.74 0.96 4.23
C LEU A 44 -2.15 -0.42 4.56
N VAL A 45 -1.30 -0.90 3.65
CA VAL A 45 -0.50 -2.11 3.87
C VAL A 45 0.69 -1.74 4.74
N VAL A 46 0.91 -2.52 5.79
CA VAL A 46 2.06 -2.43 6.69
C VAL A 46 2.76 -3.78 6.81
N GLY A 47 4.01 -3.76 7.24
CA GLY A 47 4.75 -4.96 7.64
C GLY A 47 5.31 -4.84 9.05
N ASP A 48 5.28 -5.91 9.83
CA ASP A 48 5.77 -5.97 11.21
C ASP A 48 7.22 -6.43 11.27
N LEU A 49 8.11 -5.55 11.73
CA LEU A 49 9.55 -5.83 11.85
C LEU A 49 9.86 -6.97 12.84
N ARG A 50 8.96 -7.27 13.80
CA ARG A 50 9.15 -8.37 14.75
C ARG A 50 9.15 -9.74 14.07
N CYS A 51 8.59 -9.83 12.86
CA CYS A 51 8.60 -11.04 12.06
C CYS A 51 9.94 -11.31 11.37
N PHE A 52 10.94 -10.44 11.49
CA PHE A 52 12.17 -10.55 10.71
C PHE A 52 13.41 -10.53 11.60
N ASN A 53 14.42 -11.28 11.18
CA ASN A 53 15.72 -11.31 11.84
C ASN A 53 16.43 -9.97 11.64
N ARG A 54 16.74 -9.30 12.75
CA ARG A 54 17.34 -7.96 12.76
C ARG A 54 18.68 -7.85 12.03
N ASP A 55 19.46 -8.92 11.97
CA ASP A 55 20.83 -8.86 11.43
C ASP A 55 20.88 -9.20 9.93
N ARG A 56 19.86 -9.89 9.41
CA ARG A 56 19.86 -10.43 8.04
C ARG A 56 18.68 -9.97 7.17
N GLU A 57 17.57 -9.58 7.78
CA GLU A 57 16.28 -9.40 7.09
C GLU A 57 15.71 -7.98 7.24
N VAL A 58 16.56 -6.98 7.50
CA VAL A 58 16.15 -5.58 7.75
C VAL A 58 15.25 -5.01 6.64
N PHE A 59 15.50 -5.41 5.39
CA PHE A 59 14.69 -4.97 4.23
C PHE A 59 13.65 -6.01 3.77
N GLN A 60 13.65 -7.21 4.36
CA GLN A 60 12.76 -8.29 3.94
C GLN A 60 11.29 -7.92 4.12
N VAL A 61 10.98 -7.11 5.14
CA VAL A 61 9.63 -6.59 5.39
C VAL A 61 9.05 -5.83 4.18
N TYR A 62 9.90 -5.10 3.44
CA TYR A 62 9.46 -4.35 2.26
C TYR A 62 9.24 -5.27 1.05
N ILE A 63 10.03 -6.34 0.94
CA ILE A 63 9.88 -7.35 -0.11
C ILE A 63 8.56 -8.10 0.11
N ASP A 64 8.39 -8.70 1.30
CA ASP A 64 7.19 -9.48 1.66
C ASP A 64 5.93 -8.60 1.60
N GLY A 65 6.01 -7.38 2.16
CA GLY A 65 4.92 -6.42 2.14
C GLY A 65 4.55 -5.96 0.72
N GLY A 66 5.54 -5.71 -0.14
CA GLY A 66 5.32 -5.32 -1.53
C GLY A 66 4.66 -6.42 -2.35
N MET A 67 5.10 -7.67 -2.18
CA MET A 67 4.46 -8.84 -2.81
C MET A 67 3.01 -9.00 -2.34
N TYR A 68 2.76 -8.83 -1.04
CA TYR A 68 1.41 -8.87 -0.50
C TYR A 68 0.53 -7.73 -1.04
N ALA A 69 1.05 -6.50 -1.14
CA ALA A 69 0.34 -5.36 -1.71
C ALA A 69 -0.02 -5.61 -3.18
N MET A 70 0.89 -6.18 -3.99
CA MET A 70 0.60 -6.60 -5.36
C MET A 70 -0.54 -7.62 -5.39
N ARG A 71 -0.53 -8.61 -4.50
CA ARG A 71 -1.59 -9.61 -4.44
C ARG A 71 -2.95 -9.01 -4.06
N VAL A 72 -2.97 -8.00 -3.20
CA VAL A 72 -4.19 -7.23 -2.87
C VAL A 72 -4.71 -6.53 -4.12
N LEU A 73 -3.85 -5.83 -4.87
CA LEU A 73 -4.23 -5.15 -6.12
C LEU A 73 -4.80 -6.13 -7.15
N ASP A 74 -4.14 -7.27 -7.36
CA ASP A 74 -4.61 -8.32 -8.29
C ASP A 74 -6.00 -8.85 -7.89
N SER A 75 -6.23 -9.02 -6.58
CA SER A 75 -7.51 -9.51 -6.06
C SER A 75 -8.60 -8.46 -6.22
N LEU A 76 -8.32 -7.19 -5.93
CA LEU A 76 -9.26 -6.09 -6.16
C LEU A 76 -9.63 -5.98 -7.64
N TYR A 77 -8.64 -6.10 -8.53
CA TYR A 77 -8.88 -6.10 -9.97
C TYR A 77 -9.77 -7.27 -10.41
N TYR A 78 -9.49 -8.49 -9.92
CA TYR A 78 -10.31 -9.67 -10.21
C TYR A 78 -11.77 -9.50 -9.74
N GLU A 79 -11.96 -8.90 -8.57
CA GLU A 79 -13.28 -8.59 -8.00
C GLU A 79 -13.93 -7.31 -8.58
N LYS A 80 -13.33 -6.71 -9.63
CA LYS A 80 -13.81 -5.49 -10.30
C LYS A 80 -13.96 -4.28 -9.37
N ILE A 81 -13.07 -4.16 -8.38
CA ILE A 81 -12.96 -2.98 -7.51
C ILE A 81 -11.87 -2.07 -8.08
N ALA A 82 -12.23 -0.81 -8.37
CA ALA A 82 -11.25 0.16 -8.85
C ALA A 82 -10.23 0.43 -7.76
N SER A 83 -8.95 0.44 -8.12
CA SER A 83 -7.85 0.63 -7.17
C SER A 83 -6.73 1.48 -7.74
N VAL A 84 -6.08 2.25 -6.88
CA VAL A 84 -4.88 3.02 -7.21
C VAL A 84 -3.82 2.83 -6.14
N PRO A 85 -2.67 2.22 -6.48
CA PRO A 85 -1.55 2.13 -5.55
C PRO A 85 -0.87 3.49 -5.41
N LEU A 86 -0.56 3.84 -4.17
CA LEU A 86 -0.01 5.12 -3.76
C LEU A 86 1.20 4.87 -2.85
N SER A 87 2.34 5.47 -3.18
CA SER A 87 3.57 5.30 -2.40
C SER A 87 3.40 5.74 -0.95
N ALA A 88 4.01 4.98 -0.03
CA ALA A 88 4.18 5.32 1.38
C ALA A 88 5.52 6.02 1.67
N SER A 89 6.20 6.56 0.65
CA SER A 89 7.39 7.41 0.80
C SER A 89 7.03 8.79 1.34
N LEU A 90 6.65 8.83 2.62
CA LEU A 90 6.27 10.03 3.34
C LEU A 90 7.48 10.76 3.91
N THR A 91 7.37 12.07 4.15
CA THR A 91 8.31 12.74 5.05
C THR A 91 8.13 12.23 6.47
N LYS A 92 9.13 12.43 7.34
CA LYS A 92 9.05 12.05 8.76
C LYS A 92 7.80 12.60 9.44
N GLU A 93 7.50 13.88 9.24
CA GLU A 93 6.32 14.54 9.83
C GLU A 93 5.00 13.94 9.31
N GLN A 94 4.92 13.68 8.00
CA GLN A 94 3.75 13.05 7.39
C GLN A 94 3.52 11.64 7.96
N GLU A 95 4.57 10.84 8.09
CA GLU A 95 4.48 9.50 8.68
C GLU A 95 4.08 9.55 10.16
N GLU A 96 4.67 10.42 10.96
CA GLU A 96 4.32 10.61 12.38
C GLU A 96 2.84 10.99 12.55
N ASN A 97 2.31 11.84 11.66
CA ASN A 97 0.89 12.18 11.64
C ASN A 97 0.01 10.97 11.33
N VAL A 98 0.33 10.21 10.29
CA VAL A 98 -0.42 8.99 9.91
C VAL A 98 -0.39 7.97 11.04
N ARG A 99 0.77 7.73 11.63
CA ARG A 99 0.94 6.79 12.75
C ARG A 99 0.09 7.17 13.95
N ARG A 100 0.03 8.46 14.30
CA ARG A 100 -0.79 8.97 15.40
C ARG A 100 -2.29 8.87 15.11
N LEU A 101 -2.72 9.22 13.89
CA LEU A 101 -4.12 9.16 13.47
C LEU A 101 -4.66 7.71 13.51
N LEU A 102 -3.87 6.77 13.00
CA LEU A 102 -4.26 5.37 12.86
C LEU A 102 -3.80 4.48 14.01
N LYS A 103 -3.09 5.03 15.00
CA LYS A 103 -2.51 4.32 16.15
C LYS A 103 -1.67 3.11 15.70
N ILE A 104 -0.78 3.34 14.74
CA ILE A 104 0.10 2.31 14.15
C ILE A 104 1.15 1.88 15.18
N ASP A 105 1.43 0.58 15.26
CA ASP A 105 2.45 0.04 16.16
C ASP A 105 3.85 0.55 15.70
N PRO A 106 4.74 0.98 16.60
CA PRO A 106 6.10 1.39 16.24
C PRO A 106 6.91 0.31 15.48
N ALA A 107 6.58 -0.97 15.64
CA ALA A 107 7.19 -2.07 14.92
C ALA A 107 6.65 -2.24 13.49
N GLU A 108 5.52 -1.62 13.15
CA GLU A 108 4.95 -1.67 11.81
C GLU A 108 5.60 -0.61 10.92
N VAL A 109 6.09 -1.01 9.75
CA VAL A 109 6.53 -0.12 8.68
C VAL A 109 5.44 0.04 7.63
N LEU A 110 5.25 1.27 7.13
CA LEU A 110 4.26 1.55 6.09
C LEU A 110 4.82 1.09 4.74
N ILE A 111 4.05 0.28 4.02
CA ILE A 111 4.46 -0.30 2.74
C ILE A 111 3.82 0.44 1.57
N MET A 112 2.48 0.53 1.55
CA MET A 112 1.75 1.09 0.42
C MET A 112 0.35 1.52 0.86
N PHE A 113 -0.08 2.68 0.37
CA PHE A 113 -1.47 3.09 0.41
C PHE A 113 -2.18 2.59 -0.86
N ILE A 114 -3.43 2.16 -0.76
CA ILE A 114 -4.24 1.77 -1.91
C ILE A 114 -5.60 2.43 -1.78
N GLY A 115 -5.87 3.44 -2.62
CA GLY A 115 -7.21 4.02 -2.74
C GLY A 115 -8.11 3.03 -3.46
N ILE A 116 -9.33 2.81 -2.97
CA ILE A 116 -10.31 1.91 -3.60
C ILE A 116 -11.68 2.57 -3.76
N GLY A 117 -12.43 2.13 -4.77
CA GLY A 117 -13.78 2.60 -5.06
C GLY A 117 -14.42 1.82 -6.21
N ASN A 118 -15.45 2.40 -6.82
CA ASN A 118 -16.08 1.86 -8.00
C ASN A 118 -15.38 2.38 -9.26
N TYR A 119 -15.42 1.58 -10.33
CA TYR A 119 -15.02 2.07 -11.66
C TYR A 119 -16.03 3.13 -12.13
N PRO A 120 -15.58 4.28 -12.66
CA PRO A 120 -16.46 5.17 -13.39
C PRO A 120 -16.85 4.54 -14.74
N ASP A 121 -17.98 4.96 -15.30
CA ASP A 121 -18.42 4.52 -16.63
C ASP A 121 -17.42 4.93 -17.73
N GLU A 122 -16.86 6.14 -17.60
CA GLU A 122 -15.83 6.69 -18.48
C GLU A 122 -14.76 7.43 -17.66
N CYS A 123 -13.49 7.28 -18.02
CA CYS A 123 -12.40 8.06 -17.44
C CYS A 123 -11.24 8.26 -18.40
N GLN A 124 -10.48 9.32 -18.17
CA GLN A 124 -9.18 9.50 -18.80
C GLN A 124 -8.11 8.82 -17.95
N THR A 125 -7.25 8.02 -18.57
CA THR A 125 -6.14 7.35 -17.90
C THR A 125 -4.84 7.57 -18.68
N THR A 126 -3.72 7.38 -17.99
CA THR A 126 -2.41 7.45 -18.63
C THR A 126 -2.19 6.22 -19.51
N LYS A 127 -1.48 6.39 -20.63
CA LYS A 127 -1.19 5.29 -21.56
C LYS A 127 -0.43 4.12 -20.93
N SER A 128 0.37 4.40 -19.89
CA SER A 128 1.00 3.40 -19.02
C SER A 128 1.77 2.29 -19.77
N GLU A 129 2.47 2.63 -20.86
CA GLU A 129 3.24 1.66 -21.65
C GLU A 129 4.26 0.92 -20.78
N ARG A 130 4.31 -0.41 -20.92
CA ARG A 130 5.27 -1.27 -20.20
C ARG A 130 6.51 -1.48 -21.06
N LYS A 131 7.68 -1.36 -20.43
CA LYS A 131 8.95 -1.76 -21.07
C LYS A 131 9.02 -3.28 -21.14
N PRO A 132 9.62 -3.86 -22.19
CA PRO A 132 9.89 -5.30 -22.24
C PRO A 132 10.78 -5.69 -21.06
N ALA A 133 10.59 -6.91 -20.55
CA ALA A 133 11.47 -7.46 -19.52
C ALA A 133 12.85 -7.76 -20.12
N ASP A 134 13.90 -7.31 -19.44
CA ASP A 134 15.28 -7.67 -19.74
C ASP A 134 15.68 -8.81 -18.79
N TYR A 135 16.19 -9.91 -19.34
CA TYR A 135 16.57 -11.08 -18.56
C TYR A 135 17.79 -11.77 -19.15
N THR A 136 18.66 -12.25 -18.27
CA THR A 136 19.84 -13.04 -18.62
C THR A 136 19.60 -14.49 -18.22
N ILE A 137 19.72 -15.41 -19.18
CA ILE A 137 19.82 -16.84 -18.90
C ILE A 137 21.31 -17.14 -18.72
N VAL A 138 21.69 -17.59 -17.52
CA VAL A 138 23.05 -18.06 -17.18
C VAL A 138 23.10 -19.57 -17.09
#